data_AF-A0A4S2D3N3-F1
#
_entry.id   AF-A0A4S2D3N3-F1
#
_cell.length_a   1.000
_cell.length_b   1.000
_cell.length_c   1.000
_cell.angle_alpha   90.00
_cell.angle_beta   90.00
_cell.angle_gamma   90.00
#
_symmetry.space_group_name_H-M   'P 1'
#
loop_
_entity.id
_entity.type
_entity.pdbx_description
1 polymer ?
#
loop_
_entity_poly.entity_id
_entity_poly.type
_entity_poly.pdbx_seq_one_letter_code
_entity_poly.pdbx_strand_id
1 'polypeptide(L)'
;MPLPLPPPPPAHPGDWDPTREVPTGPSIGQVWADIQRAVGIGTDTVVEPSVQARDTDCAQTSNQNACTTCKLAQGYLTPANYTIPYRQFRDFDYQCRIANRYAAPERFDYTYGGTTMDRLLARMPKSKNEITITEWRHGAIRFDGFWRSRCTVIEAKGHYQQFFDREGQLHAWAARRTPSILDSWLRQSRTQYAHVVALGPPGRLEWHFLEPGCFKAAQKAFDALADICRYSP
;
A
#
# COMPACT_ATOMS: atom_id res chain seq x y z
N MET A 1 3.78 28.55 30.63
CA MET A 1 2.98 28.97 29.47
C MET A 1 3.80 28.64 28.22
N PRO A 2 3.32 27.81 27.28
CA PRO A 2 4.06 27.50 26.07
C PRO A 2 3.99 28.69 25.12
N LEU A 3 5.13 29.14 24.60
CA LEU A 3 5.23 30.20 23.60
C LEU A 3 4.60 29.73 22.27
N PRO A 4 3.87 30.60 21.55
CA PRO A 4 3.27 30.23 20.27
C PRO A 4 4.36 30.06 19.21
N LEU A 5 4.29 28.96 18.45
CA LEU A 5 5.15 28.74 17.30
C LEU A 5 4.88 29.82 16.22
N PRO A 6 5.92 30.40 15.61
CA PRO A 6 5.74 31.40 14.57
C PRO A 6 5.06 30.78 13.33
N PRO A 7 4.17 31.53 12.64
CA PRO A 7 3.52 31.04 11.44
C PRO A 7 4.55 30.77 10.33
N PRO A 8 4.33 29.74 9.49
CA PRO A 8 5.23 29.44 8.40
C PRO A 8 5.31 30.62 7.41
N PRO A 9 6.48 30.89 6.82
CA PRO A 9 6.66 32.03 5.92
C PRO A 9 5.82 31.86 4.64
N PRO A 10 5.32 32.96 4.07
CA PRO A 10 4.53 32.93 2.85
C PRO A 10 5.39 32.44 1.67
N ALA A 11 4.94 31.38 1.01
CA ALA A 11 5.52 30.93 -0.25
C ALA A 11 5.07 31.89 -1.37
N HIS A 12 5.95 32.80 -1.79
CA HIS A 12 5.78 33.52 -3.05
C HIS A 12 6.28 32.65 -4.21
N PRO A 13 5.57 32.63 -5.36
CA PRO A 13 5.96 31.84 -6.52
C PRO A 13 6.90 32.62 -7.44
N GLY A 14 8.03 32.02 -7.80
CA GLY A 14 9.01 32.57 -8.74
C GLY A 14 10.35 32.87 -8.09
N ASP A 15 11.43 32.52 -8.78
CA ASP A 15 12.85 32.64 -8.40
C ASP A 15 13.44 31.51 -7.55
N TRP A 16 13.52 30.32 -8.16
CA TRP A 16 14.53 29.32 -7.80
C TRP A 16 15.77 29.53 -8.69
N ASP A 17 16.86 30.03 -8.08
CA ASP A 17 18.19 30.14 -8.69
C ASP A 17 19.09 29.02 -8.12
N PRO A 18 19.52 28.05 -8.95
CA PRO A 18 20.31 26.89 -8.50
C PRO A 18 21.76 27.21 -8.12
N THR A 19 22.21 28.47 -8.21
CA THR A 19 23.61 28.84 -8.00
C THR A 19 23.91 29.48 -6.64
N ARG A 20 22.90 29.70 -5.79
CA ARG A 20 23.10 30.30 -4.48
C ARG A 20 23.46 29.26 -3.42
N GLU A 21 24.69 29.30 -2.92
CA GLU A 21 25.13 28.52 -1.75
C GLU A 21 24.37 28.97 -0.49
N VAL A 22 23.74 28.01 0.20
CA VAL A 22 22.99 28.23 1.45
C VAL A 22 23.98 28.19 2.63
N PRO A 23 23.96 29.15 3.59
CA PRO A 23 24.86 29.13 4.73
C PRO A 23 24.63 27.87 5.58
N THR A 24 25.67 27.06 5.76
CA THR A 24 25.64 25.83 6.56
C THR A 24 25.73 26.14 8.04
N GLY A 25 24.57 26.20 8.71
CA GLY A 25 24.50 26.04 10.16
C GLY A 25 24.89 24.62 10.59
N PRO A 26 25.19 24.40 11.88
CA PRO A 26 25.57 23.08 12.38
C PRO A 26 24.46 22.05 12.11
N SER A 27 24.85 20.84 11.72
CA SER A 27 23.91 19.77 11.42
C SER A 27 23.21 19.29 12.70
N ILE A 28 22.01 18.73 12.56
CA ILE A 28 21.26 18.14 13.68
C ILE A 28 22.11 17.09 14.41
N GLY A 29 23.00 16.39 13.70
CA GLY A 29 23.94 15.43 14.29
C GLY A 29 24.99 16.08 15.18
N GLN A 30 25.48 17.28 14.83
CA GLN A 30 26.42 18.04 15.67
C GLN A 30 25.73 18.52 16.95
N VAL A 31 24.49 19.02 16.84
CA VAL A 31 23.69 19.44 17.99
C VAL A 31 23.39 18.26 18.93
N TRP A 32 23.07 17.09 18.37
CA TRP A 32 22.80 15.88 19.17
C TRP A 32 24.05 15.34 19.88
N ALA A 33 25.21 15.37 19.23
CA ALA A 33 26.47 14.96 19.84
C ALA A 33 26.88 15.88 21.01
N ASP A 34 26.60 17.18 20.91
CA ASP A 34 26.84 18.14 22.00
C ASP A 34 25.91 17.91 23.19
N ILE A 35 24.64 17.56 22.94
CA ILE A 35 23.69 17.18 23.99
C ILE A 35 24.13 15.89 24.70
N GLN A 36 24.58 14.87 23.95
CA GLN A 36 25.05 13.62 24.55
C GLN A 36 26.31 13.82 25.42
N ARG A 37 27.23 14.68 24.99
CA ARG A 37 28.41 15.07 25.80
C ARG A 37 28.03 15.85 27.04
N ALA A 38 27.03 16.74 26.97
CA ALA A 38 26.56 17.53 28.11
C ALA A 38 25.82 16.68 29.16
N VAL A 39 25.25 15.55 28.76
CA VAL A 39 24.41 14.68 29.63
C VAL A 39 25.19 13.46 30.16
N GLY A 40 26.43 13.25 29.74
CA GLY A 40 27.32 12.23 30.33
C GLY A 40 26.90 10.77 30.08
N ILE A 41 26.17 10.50 28.99
CA ILE A 41 25.75 9.13 28.64
C ILE A 41 26.91 8.43 27.92
N GLY A 42 27.64 7.57 28.64
CA GLY A 42 28.69 6.71 28.08
C GLY A 42 28.10 5.64 27.16
N THR A 43 28.65 5.52 25.96
CA THR A 43 28.29 4.52 24.95
C THR A 43 29.07 3.23 25.19
N ASP A 44 28.50 2.29 25.94
CA ASP A 44 28.99 0.91 25.96
C ASP A 44 27.84 -0.06 26.22
N THR A 45 27.28 -0.60 25.13
CA THR A 45 26.66 -1.93 25.14
C THR A 45 26.89 -2.55 23.77
N VAL A 46 27.86 -3.47 23.72
CA VAL A 46 28.05 -4.43 22.63
C VAL A 46 27.00 -5.53 22.81
N VAL A 47 26.18 -5.75 21.78
CA VAL A 47 25.28 -6.90 21.69
C VAL A 47 25.70 -7.73 20.48
N GLU A 48 26.06 -9.00 20.72
CA GLU A 48 26.39 -9.97 19.68
C GLU A 48 25.16 -10.39 18.88
N PRO A 49 25.32 -10.74 17.59
CA PRO A 49 24.20 -10.86 16.66
C PRO A 49 23.65 -12.28 16.61
N SER A 50 22.33 -12.42 16.64
CA SER A 50 21.67 -13.68 16.29
C SER A 50 20.43 -13.46 15.43
N VAL A 51 20.58 -13.86 14.16
CA VAL A 51 19.59 -14.44 13.24
C VAL A 51 18.82 -13.51 12.28
N GLN A 52 19.06 -13.83 10.99
CA GLN A 52 18.32 -13.60 9.73
C GLN A 52 18.26 -12.19 9.14
N ALA A 53 19.31 -11.89 8.37
CA ALA A 53 19.31 -10.85 7.35
C ALA A 53 18.22 -11.09 6.29
N ARG A 54 17.31 -10.12 6.16
CA ARG A 54 16.95 -9.53 4.85
C ARG A 54 16.22 -8.19 5.02
N ASP A 55 16.78 -7.31 5.83
CA ASP A 55 16.67 -5.88 5.58
C ASP A 55 17.89 -5.52 4.74
N THR A 56 17.69 -4.94 3.56
CA THR A 56 18.79 -4.40 2.78
C THR A 56 19.44 -3.30 3.63
N ASP A 57 20.62 -3.57 4.18
CA ASP A 57 21.35 -2.72 5.13
C ASP A 57 21.51 -1.29 4.59
N CYS A 58 20.62 -0.40 5.00
CA CYS A 58 20.76 1.03 4.73
C CYS A 58 21.94 1.67 5.46
N ALA A 59 22.61 0.92 6.34
CA ALA A 59 23.86 1.32 6.98
C ALA A 59 24.99 1.60 5.97
N GLN A 60 24.93 1.02 4.76
CA GLN A 60 25.99 1.12 3.75
C GLN A 60 25.70 2.12 2.62
N THR A 61 24.56 2.83 2.65
CA THR A 61 24.20 3.79 1.60
C THR A 61 24.72 5.18 1.93
N SER A 62 25.44 5.81 0.99
CA SER A 62 26.03 7.16 1.16
C SER A 62 24.99 8.27 1.26
N ASN A 63 23.74 8.01 0.87
CA ASN A 63 22.62 8.95 0.92
C ASN A 63 21.46 8.37 1.75
N GLN A 64 21.53 8.56 3.08
CA GLN A 64 20.51 8.09 4.03
C GLN A 64 19.09 8.55 3.66
N ASN A 65 18.93 9.73 3.04
CA ASN A 65 17.64 10.25 2.60
C ASN A 65 17.00 9.40 1.49
N ALA A 66 17.82 8.76 0.64
CA ALA A 66 17.33 7.86 -0.41
C ALA A 66 16.80 6.53 0.15
N CYS A 67 17.25 6.11 1.34
CA CYS A 67 16.75 4.91 2.02
C CYS A 67 15.45 5.18 2.80
N THR A 68 15.31 6.36 3.41
CA THR A 68 14.15 6.65 4.27
C THR A 68 12.95 7.21 3.49
N THR A 69 13.16 7.67 2.26
CA THR A 69 12.09 8.21 1.42
C THR A 69 11.19 7.12 0.86
N CYS A 70 9.88 7.27 1.03
CA CYS A 70 8.89 6.39 0.43
C CYS A 70 8.84 6.56 -1.10
N LYS A 71 9.50 5.68 -1.85
CA LYS A 71 9.47 5.74 -3.32
C LYS A 71 8.08 5.44 -3.91
N LEU A 72 7.28 4.61 -3.23
CA LEU A 72 5.89 4.33 -3.63
C LEU A 72 5.01 5.59 -3.70
N ALA A 73 5.40 6.66 -3.02
CA ALA A 73 4.71 7.96 -3.05
C ALA A 73 4.78 8.68 -4.41
N GLN A 74 5.66 8.24 -5.32
CA GLN A 74 5.81 8.76 -6.69
C GLN A 74 4.72 8.26 -7.64
N GLY A 75 3.84 7.36 -7.17
CA GLY A 75 2.65 6.95 -7.92
C GLY A 75 1.58 8.04 -7.99
N TYR A 76 0.45 7.71 -8.58
CA TYR A 76 -0.68 8.60 -8.74
C TYR A 76 -2.01 7.83 -8.76
N LEU A 77 -3.10 8.52 -8.44
CA LEU A 77 -4.45 7.99 -8.56
C LEU A 77 -4.81 7.83 -10.04
N THR A 78 -5.32 6.66 -10.42
CA THR A 78 -5.74 6.35 -11.79
C THR A 78 -7.16 5.78 -11.80
N PRO A 79 -8.03 6.20 -12.72
CA PRO A 79 -9.32 5.56 -12.91
C PRO A 79 -9.15 4.20 -13.60
N ALA A 80 -9.95 3.23 -13.17
CA ALA A 80 -10.07 1.91 -13.77
C ALA A 80 -11.56 1.59 -14.01
N ASN A 81 -11.92 1.27 -15.25
CA ASN A 81 -13.29 0.97 -15.62
C ASN A 81 -13.54 -0.54 -15.56
N TYR A 82 -14.64 -0.94 -14.93
CA TYR A 82 -15.04 -2.34 -14.81
C TYR A 82 -16.51 -2.51 -15.18
N THR A 83 -16.83 -3.63 -15.84
CA THR A 83 -18.23 -4.04 -16.07
C THR A 83 -18.62 -5.16 -15.13
N ILE A 84 -19.41 -4.85 -14.11
CA ILE A 84 -19.65 -5.74 -12.96
C ILE A 84 -21.15 -6.06 -12.80
N PRO A 85 -21.51 -7.26 -12.34
CA PRO A 85 -22.86 -7.54 -11.86
C PRO A 85 -23.10 -6.87 -10.51
N TYR A 86 -24.36 -6.56 -10.19
CA TYR A 86 -24.74 -5.85 -8.95
C TYR A 86 -24.20 -6.48 -7.65
N ARG A 87 -24.14 -7.81 -7.58
CA ARG A 87 -23.60 -8.52 -6.41
C ARG A 87 -22.13 -8.21 -6.08
N GLN A 88 -21.37 -7.60 -7.01
CA GLN A 88 -19.96 -7.26 -6.81
C GLN A 88 -19.76 -5.85 -6.26
N PHE A 89 -20.80 -5.01 -6.14
CA PHE A 89 -20.65 -3.66 -5.53
C PHE A 89 -20.05 -3.74 -4.13
N ARG A 90 -20.51 -4.70 -3.33
CA ARG A 90 -19.97 -4.97 -1.99
C ARG A 90 -18.47 -5.34 -1.99
N ASP A 91 -17.96 -5.91 -3.08
CA ASP A 91 -16.53 -6.25 -3.22
C ASP A 91 -15.72 -4.94 -3.33
N PHE A 92 -16.23 -3.95 -4.06
CA PHE A 92 -15.64 -2.63 -4.20
C PHE A 92 -15.87 -1.74 -2.97
N ASP A 93 -16.99 -1.88 -2.26
CA ASP A 93 -17.20 -1.24 -0.95
C ASP A 93 -16.12 -1.69 0.04
N TYR A 94 -15.84 -3.00 0.06
CA TYR A 94 -14.75 -3.56 0.85
C TYR A 94 -13.39 -3.00 0.41
N GLN A 95 -13.11 -2.97 -0.90
CA GLN A 95 -11.88 -2.42 -1.46
C GLN A 95 -11.65 -0.97 -1.02
N CYS A 96 -12.64 -0.08 -1.22
CA CYS A 96 -12.56 1.32 -0.83
C CYS A 96 -12.41 1.47 0.69
N ARG A 97 -13.07 0.64 1.50
CA ARG A 97 -12.92 0.65 2.97
C ARG A 97 -11.48 0.35 3.39
N ILE A 98 -10.83 -0.65 2.80
CA ILE A 98 -9.43 -0.98 3.12
C ILE A 98 -8.50 0.10 2.56
N ALA A 99 -8.67 0.47 1.29
CA ALA A 99 -7.82 1.45 0.62
C ALA A 99 -7.77 2.76 1.41
N ASN A 100 -8.92 3.25 1.91
CA ASN A 100 -9.00 4.53 2.64
C ASN A 100 -8.56 4.51 4.10
N ARG A 101 -8.25 3.34 4.70
CA ARG A 101 -7.97 3.23 6.15
C ARG A 101 -6.84 4.15 6.63
N TYR A 102 -5.78 4.31 5.83
CA TYR A 102 -4.63 5.19 6.12
C TYR A 102 -4.18 5.96 4.88
N ALA A 103 -5.11 6.25 3.96
CA ALA A 103 -4.82 6.79 2.64
C ALA A 103 -4.42 8.26 2.63
N ALA A 104 -4.75 9.04 3.66
CA ALA A 104 -4.62 10.50 3.59
C ALA A 104 -3.22 10.96 3.08
N PRO A 105 -3.18 11.87 2.08
CA PRO A 105 -4.30 12.64 1.51
C PRO A 105 -5.05 11.93 0.37
N GLU A 106 -4.63 10.73 -0.06
CA GLU A 106 -5.33 9.98 -1.11
C GLU A 106 -6.75 9.62 -0.69
N ARG A 107 -7.64 9.55 -1.68
CA ARG A 107 -9.01 9.08 -1.53
C ARG A 107 -9.36 8.13 -2.66
N PHE A 108 -9.78 6.94 -2.29
CA PHE A 108 -10.19 5.87 -3.21
C PHE A 108 -11.70 5.75 -3.17
N ASP A 109 -12.35 5.87 -4.31
CA ASP A 109 -13.80 5.80 -4.42
C ASP A 109 -14.16 5.19 -5.77
N TYR A 110 -15.40 4.76 -5.93
CA TYR A 110 -15.93 4.33 -7.22
C TYR A 110 -17.23 5.05 -7.55
N THR A 111 -17.40 5.40 -8.82
CA THR A 111 -18.64 5.95 -9.32
C THR A 111 -19.43 4.87 -10.05
N TYR A 112 -20.76 4.93 -9.89
CA TYR A 112 -21.66 4.23 -10.79
C TYR A 112 -21.58 4.92 -12.15
N GLY A 113 -20.98 4.25 -13.13
CA GLY A 113 -21.17 4.60 -14.52
C GLY A 113 -22.64 4.43 -14.89
N GLY A 114 -23.15 5.34 -15.73
CA GLY A 114 -24.51 5.28 -16.24
C GLY A 114 -25.53 6.22 -15.58
N THR A 115 -26.66 6.34 -16.26
CA THR A 115 -27.84 7.13 -15.91
C THR A 115 -28.55 6.59 -14.66
N THR A 116 -29.49 7.35 -14.10
CA THR A 116 -30.41 6.87 -13.05
C THR A 116 -31.10 5.56 -13.46
N MET A 117 -31.40 5.39 -14.75
CA MET A 117 -31.99 4.15 -15.24
C MET A 117 -31.01 3.00 -15.23
N ASP A 118 -29.74 3.20 -15.57
CA ASP A 118 -28.71 2.15 -15.48
C ASP A 118 -28.58 1.66 -14.02
N ARG A 119 -28.65 2.57 -13.05
CA ARG A 119 -28.62 2.23 -11.61
C ARG A 119 -29.88 1.49 -11.13
N LEU A 120 -31.03 1.73 -11.75
CA LEU A 120 -32.26 0.98 -11.46
C LEU A 120 -32.23 -0.40 -12.12
N LEU A 121 -31.81 -0.47 -13.39
CA LEU A 121 -31.62 -1.71 -14.14
C LEU A 121 -30.57 -2.59 -13.46
N ALA A 122 -29.53 -2.01 -12.86
CA ALA A 122 -28.52 -2.68 -12.05
C ALA A 122 -29.10 -3.65 -11.02
N ARG A 123 -30.23 -3.28 -10.41
CA ARG A 123 -30.85 -4.09 -9.35
C ARG A 123 -31.58 -5.31 -9.92
N MET A 124 -31.74 -5.40 -11.24
CA MET A 124 -32.38 -6.53 -11.88
C MET A 124 -31.46 -7.75 -11.91
N PRO A 125 -32.00 -8.96 -11.70
CA PRO A 125 -31.23 -10.18 -11.86
C PRO A 125 -30.66 -10.26 -13.29
N LYS A 126 -29.33 -10.37 -13.41
CA LYS A 126 -28.52 -10.49 -14.65
C LYS A 126 -28.03 -9.20 -15.33
N SER A 127 -28.42 -8.01 -14.87
CA SER A 127 -27.83 -6.77 -15.41
C SER A 127 -26.37 -6.59 -14.97
N LYS A 128 -25.55 -5.99 -15.84
CA LYS A 128 -24.20 -5.52 -15.50
C LYS A 128 -24.15 -3.99 -15.60
N ASN A 129 -23.27 -3.37 -14.83
CA ASN A 129 -23.06 -1.93 -14.82
C ASN A 129 -21.59 -1.63 -15.05
N GLU A 130 -21.33 -0.52 -15.71
CA GLU A 130 -20.01 0.06 -15.73
C GLU A 130 -19.79 0.82 -14.43
N ILE A 131 -18.63 0.62 -13.81
CA ILE A 131 -18.15 1.43 -12.70
C ILE A 131 -16.77 1.96 -13.06
N THR A 132 -16.43 3.14 -12.53
CA THR A 132 -15.06 3.65 -12.55
C THR A 132 -14.58 3.70 -11.11
N ILE A 133 -13.56 2.91 -10.78
CA ILE A 133 -12.90 2.95 -9.47
C ILE A 133 -11.58 3.68 -9.56
N THR A 134 -11.24 4.39 -8.50
CA THR A 134 -9.93 5.01 -8.34
C THR A 134 -8.97 4.01 -7.70
N GLU A 135 -7.82 3.79 -8.33
CA GLU A 135 -6.75 2.88 -7.89
C GLU A 135 -5.41 3.64 -7.81
N TRP A 136 -4.43 3.09 -7.09
CA TRP A 136 -3.08 3.63 -7.05
C TRP A 136 -2.21 3.00 -8.13
N ARG A 137 -1.59 3.82 -8.98
CA ARG A 137 -0.66 3.37 -10.00
C ARG A 137 0.76 3.81 -9.67
N HIS A 138 1.68 2.87 -9.70
CA HIS A 138 3.11 3.14 -9.62
C HIS A 138 3.83 2.46 -10.79
N GLY A 139 4.33 3.26 -11.74
CA GLY A 139 4.87 2.74 -12.99
C GLY A 139 3.82 1.96 -13.79
N ALA A 140 4.12 0.70 -14.09
CA ALA A 140 3.20 -0.20 -14.80
C ALA A 140 2.25 -0.98 -13.86
N ILE A 141 2.44 -0.91 -12.54
CA ILE A 141 1.69 -1.72 -11.58
C ILE A 141 0.55 -0.91 -10.97
N ARG A 142 -0.60 -1.57 -10.80
CA ARG A 142 -1.77 -1.04 -10.11
C ARG A 142 -1.98 -1.76 -8.78
N PHE A 143 -2.52 -1.01 -7.83
CA PHE A 143 -2.88 -1.42 -6.50
C PHE A 143 -4.24 -0.83 -6.15
N ASP A 144 -5.04 -1.55 -5.39
CA ASP A 144 -6.35 -1.11 -4.96
C ASP A 144 -6.29 0.14 -4.05
N GLY A 145 -5.17 0.34 -3.35
CA GLY A 145 -4.96 1.50 -2.49
C GLY A 145 -3.49 1.80 -2.20
N PHE A 146 -3.25 2.95 -1.58
CA PHE A 146 -1.95 3.36 -1.05
C PHE A 146 -2.12 4.08 0.29
N TRP A 147 -1.36 3.63 1.28
CA TRP A 147 -1.30 4.23 2.61
C TRP A 147 -0.01 5.03 2.74
N ARG A 148 -0.10 6.32 2.42
CA ARG A 148 1.06 7.22 2.37
C ARG A 148 1.84 7.28 3.67
N SER A 149 1.13 7.40 4.79
CA SER A 149 1.72 7.43 6.14
C SER A 149 2.53 6.17 6.50
N ARG A 150 2.34 5.07 5.78
CA ARG A 150 2.97 3.77 6.04
C ARG A 150 3.85 3.28 4.88
N CYS A 151 3.99 4.07 3.81
CA CYS A 151 4.61 3.64 2.56
C CYS A 151 4.15 2.25 2.08
N THR A 152 2.84 1.98 2.17
CA THR A 152 2.28 0.63 1.93
C THR A 152 1.27 0.68 0.79
N VAL A 153 1.48 -0.11 -0.25
CA VAL A 153 0.47 -0.36 -1.29
C VAL A 153 -0.42 -1.54 -0.90
N ILE A 154 -1.68 -1.46 -1.32
CA ILE A 154 -2.75 -2.32 -0.81
C ILE A 154 -3.44 -3.05 -1.95
N GLU A 155 -3.69 -4.33 -1.74
CA GLU A 155 -4.65 -5.12 -2.50
C GLU A 155 -5.76 -5.60 -1.55
N ALA A 156 -7.02 -5.63 -2.00
CA ALA A 156 -8.17 -6.04 -1.22
C ALA A 156 -9.01 -7.08 -1.98
N LYS A 157 -9.30 -8.21 -1.33
CA LYS A 157 -10.16 -9.28 -1.85
C LYS A 157 -11.35 -9.49 -0.91
N GLY A 158 -12.52 -9.02 -1.33
CA GLY A 158 -13.79 -9.21 -0.63
C GLY A 158 -14.74 -10.10 -1.42
N HIS A 159 -15.49 -10.97 -0.74
CA HIS A 159 -16.56 -11.79 -1.32
C HIS A 159 -16.07 -12.78 -2.36
N TYR A 160 -14.98 -13.47 -2.04
CA TYR A 160 -14.45 -14.60 -2.81
C TYR A 160 -14.73 -15.96 -2.15
N GLN A 161 -15.39 -15.99 -0.98
CA GLN A 161 -15.64 -17.23 -0.22
C GLN A 161 -16.41 -18.28 -1.02
N GLN A 162 -17.19 -17.91 -2.03
CA GLN A 162 -17.85 -18.86 -2.93
C GLN A 162 -16.89 -19.81 -3.64
N PHE A 163 -15.61 -19.44 -3.80
CA PHE A 163 -14.62 -20.29 -4.47
C PHE A 163 -13.96 -21.28 -3.51
N PHE A 164 -14.09 -21.08 -2.19
CA PHE A 164 -13.32 -21.81 -1.18
C PHE A 164 -14.22 -22.46 -0.12
N ASP A 165 -13.77 -23.57 0.44
CA ASP A 165 -14.35 -24.10 1.68
C ASP A 165 -13.86 -23.35 2.93
N ARG A 166 -14.23 -23.85 4.12
CA ARG A 166 -13.90 -23.22 5.42
C ARG A 166 -12.42 -23.37 5.78
N GLU A 167 -11.75 -24.35 5.17
CA GLU A 167 -10.35 -24.70 5.33
C GLU A 167 -9.46 -23.95 4.33
N GLY A 168 -10.06 -23.19 3.41
CA GLY A 168 -9.38 -22.44 2.36
C GLY A 168 -8.94 -23.31 1.18
N GLN A 169 -9.56 -24.47 0.98
CA GLN A 169 -9.37 -25.26 -0.23
C GLN A 169 -10.27 -24.74 -1.33
N LEU A 170 -9.71 -24.66 -2.53
CA LEU A 170 -10.44 -24.25 -3.71
C LEU A 170 -11.43 -25.36 -4.11
N HIS A 171 -12.70 -25.01 -4.30
CA HIS A 171 -13.68 -25.98 -4.77
C HIS A 171 -13.30 -26.54 -6.15
N ALA A 172 -13.60 -27.83 -6.39
CA ALA A 172 -13.21 -28.51 -7.61
C ALA A 172 -13.68 -27.80 -8.89
N TRP A 173 -14.88 -27.21 -8.89
CA TRP A 173 -15.39 -26.45 -10.04
C TRP A 173 -14.59 -25.16 -10.29
N ALA A 174 -14.05 -24.53 -9.25
CA ALA A 174 -13.24 -23.32 -9.33
C ALA A 174 -11.80 -23.65 -9.73
N ALA A 175 -11.28 -24.78 -9.27
CA ALA A 175 -9.96 -25.30 -9.64
C ALA A 175 -9.85 -25.71 -11.11
N ARG A 176 -10.96 -26.13 -11.74
CA ARG A 176 -10.99 -26.48 -13.18
C ARG A 176 -10.98 -25.27 -14.11
N ARG A 177 -11.12 -24.04 -13.60
CA ARG A 177 -11.00 -22.82 -14.42
C ARG A 177 -9.52 -22.51 -14.66
N THR A 178 -9.18 -22.08 -15.87
CA THR A 178 -7.81 -21.73 -16.24
C THR A 178 -7.75 -20.30 -16.80
N PRO A 179 -6.99 -19.38 -16.17
CA PRO A 179 -6.37 -19.54 -14.85
C PRO A 179 -7.42 -19.68 -13.75
N SER A 180 -7.08 -20.39 -12.68
CA SER A 180 -7.94 -20.42 -11.49
C SER A 180 -7.86 -19.06 -10.77
N ILE A 181 -8.75 -18.85 -9.79
CA ILE A 181 -8.69 -17.64 -8.98
C ILE A 181 -7.38 -17.55 -8.17
N LEU A 182 -6.88 -18.68 -7.67
CA LEU A 182 -5.61 -18.74 -6.95
C LEU A 182 -4.42 -18.48 -7.88
N ASP A 183 -4.44 -19.01 -9.11
CA ASP A 183 -3.37 -18.72 -10.10
C ASP A 183 -3.32 -17.22 -10.42
N SER A 184 -4.49 -16.59 -10.49
CA SER A 184 -4.61 -15.15 -10.75
C SER A 184 -4.06 -14.34 -9.59
N TRP A 185 -4.42 -14.68 -8.34
CA TRP A 185 -3.89 -14.02 -7.14
C TRP A 185 -2.39 -14.21 -6.97
N LEU A 186 -1.86 -15.42 -7.22
CA LEU A 186 -0.44 -15.71 -7.10
C LEU A 186 0.38 -14.95 -8.14
N ARG A 187 -0.10 -14.86 -9.38
CA ARG A 187 0.56 -14.08 -10.44
C ARG A 187 0.60 -12.60 -10.09
N GLN A 188 -0.52 -12.05 -9.63
CA GLN A 188 -0.63 -10.63 -9.28
C GLN A 188 0.24 -10.28 -8.07
N SER A 189 0.15 -11.07 -6.99
CA SER A 189 0.95 -10.85 -5.77
C SER A 189 2.44 -10.90 -6.03
N ARG A 190 2.93 -11.87 -6.82
CA ARG A 190 4.35 -11.95 -7.21
C ARG A 190 4.80 -10.73 -8.01
N THR A 191 3.98 -10.28 -8.95
CA THR A 191 4.30 -9.11 -9.79
C THR A 191 4.37 -7.84 -8.94
N GLN A 192 3.38 -7.64 -8.08
CA GLN A 192 3.32 -6.51 -7.15
C GLN A 192 4.46 -6.54 -6.14
N TYR A 193 4.74 -7.71 -5.54
CA TYR A 193 5.81 -7.88 -4.56
C TYR A 193 7.17 -7.59 -5.18
N ALA A 194 7.47 -8.16 -6.36
CA ALA A 194 8.72 -7.90 -7.07
C ALA A 194 8.91 -6.40 -7.36
N HIS A 195 7.82 -5.71 -7.75
CA HIS A 195 7.84 -4.26 -7.96
C HIS A 195 8.15 -3.48 -6.68
N VAL A 196 7.53 -3.83 -5.54
CA VAL A 196 7.79 -3.18 -4.25
C VAL A 196 9.21 -3.44 -3.77
N VAL A 197 9.71 -4.68 -3.87
CA VAL A 197 11.08 -5.05 -3.49
C VAL A 197 12.11 -4.31 -4.33
N ALA A 198 11.87 -4.14 -5.63
CA ALA A 198 12.78 -3.40 -6.51
C ALA A 198 12.91 -1.91 -6.13
N LEU A 199 11.89 -1.32 -5.49
CA LEU A 199 11.97 0.03 -4.94
C LEU A 199 12.74 0.08 -3.61
N GLY A 200 12.77 -1.03 -2.88
CA GLY A 200 13.43 -1.14 -1.59
C GLY A 200 12.67 -0.49 -0.43
N PRO A 201 13.24 -0.52 0.79
CA PRO A 201 12.63 0.08 1.97
C PRO A 201 12.36 1.60 1.80
N PRO A 202 11.37 2.16 2.51
CA PRO A 202 10.44 1.51 3.44
C PRO A 202 9.20 0.90 2.77
N GLY A 203 9.22 0.66 1.45
CA GLY A 203 8.05 0.20 0.69
C GLY A 203 7.53 -1.16 1.15
N ARG A 204 6.20 -1.28 1.29
CA ARG A 204 5.52 -2.52 1.71
C ARG A 204 4.32 -2.83 0.83
N LEU A 205 3.96 -4.11 0.78
CA LEU A 205 2.75 -4.63 0.15
C LEU A 205 1.90 -5.34 1.19
N GLU A 206 0.60 -5.05 1.24
CA GLU A 206 -0.35 -5.81 2.04
C GLU A 206 -1.55 -6.27 1.18
N TRP A 207 -1.90 -7.55 1.30
CA TRP A 207 -3.08 -8.16 0.68
C TRP A 207 -4.14 -8.46 1.74
N HIS A 208 -5.26 -7.75 1.70
CA HIS A 208 -6.33 -7.83 2.70
C HIS A 208 -7.49 -8.69 2.23
N PHE A 209 -7.86 -9.69 3.04
CA PHE A 209 -8.96 -10.60 2.76
C PHE A 209 -10.10 -10.40 3.75
N LEU A 210 -11.33 -10.27 3.22
CA LEU A 210 -12.53 -10.10 4.04
C LEU A 210 -12.92 -11.40 4.74
N GLU A 211 -12.85 -12.52 4.02
CA GLU A 211 -13.28 -13.82 4.54
C GLU A 211 -12.13 -14.70 5.02
N PRO A 212 -12.32 -15.44 6.12
CA PRO A 212 -11.26 -16.26 6.71
C PRO A 212 -10.84 -17.42 5.80
N GLY A 213 -11.75 -18.01 5.01
CA GLY A 213 -11.41 -19.05 4.05
C GLY A 213 -10.51 -18.52 2.93
N CYS A 214 -10.80 -17.33 2.41
CA CYS A 214 -9.97 -16.63 1.43
C CYS A 214 -8.58 -16.31 1.97
N PHE A 215 -8.50 -15.80 3.21
CA PHE A 215 -7.22 -15.52 3.88
C PHE A 215 -6.37 -16.78 4.02
N LYS A 216 -6.94 -17.88 4.53
CA LYS A 216 -6.22 -19.17 4.64
C LYS A 216 -5.75 -19.69 3.28
N ALA A 217 -6.60 -19.57 2.25
CA ALA A 217 -6.26 -19.98 0.90
C ALA A 217 -5.07 -19.18 0.35
N ALA A 218 -5.07 -17.86 0.57
CA ALA A 218 -3.99 -16.98 0.15
C ALA A 218 -2.70 -17.27 0.92
N GLN A 219 -2.74 -17.45 2.24
CA GLN A 219 -1.55 -17.81 3.03
C GLN A 219 -0.90 -19.10 2.52
N LYS A 220 -1.70 -20.13 2.19
CA LYS A 220 -1.19 -21.37 1.61
C LYS A 220 -0.61 -21.18 0.21
N ALA A 221 -1.30 -20.41 -0.63
CA ALA A 221 -0.91 -20.24 -2.03
C ALA A 221 0.29 -19.31 -2.23
N PHE A 222 0.43 -18.29 -1.37
CA PHE A 222 1.48 -17.28 -1.48
C PHE A 222 2.81 -17.80 -0.93
N ASP A 223 2.78 -18.84 -0.09
CA ASP A 223 3.94 -19.58 0.40
C ASP A 223 4.97 -18.64 1.05
N ALA A 224 6.15 -18.46 0.44
CA ALA A 224 7.18 -17.53 0.93
C ALA A 224 6.72 -16.07 1.03
N LEU A 225 5.59 -15.70 0.41
CA LEU A 225 4.98 -14.36 0.48
C LEU A 225 3.76 -14.30 1.42
N ALA A 226 3.52 -15.32 2.25
CA ALA A 226 2.37 -15.36 3.15
C ALA A 226 2.33 -14.21 4.17
N ASP A 227 3.49 -13.60 4.45
CA ASP A 227 3.68 -12.47 5.35
C ASP A 227 3.04 -11.16 4.85
N ILE A 228 2.68 -11.05 3.57
CA ILE A 228 1.94 -9.89 3.04
C ILE A 228 0.42 -10.03 3.27
N CYS A 229 -0.07 -11.23 3.59
CA CYS A 229 -1.51 -11.46 3.76
C CYS A 229 -2.02 -10.90 5.09
N ARG A 230 -3.20 -10.30 5.06
CA ARG A 230 -3.90 -9.76 6.23
C ARG A 230 -5.35 -10.24 6.22
N TYR A 231 -5.84 -10.69 7.37
CA TYR A 231 -7.27 -10.86 7.58
C TYR A 231 -7.86 -9.52 8.05
N SER A 232 -8.89 -9.02 7.39
CA SER A 232 -9.45 -7.68 7.66
C SER A 232 -10.96 -7.64 7.46
N PRO A 233 -11.76 -8.25 8.36
CA PRO A 233 -13.22 -8.26 8.28
C PRO A 233 -13.85 -6.86 8.41
#